data_AF-A0A926Q4H4-F1
#
_entry.id   AF-A0A926Q4H4-F1
#
_cell.length_a   1.000
_cell.length_b   1.000
_cell.length_c   1.000
_cell.angle_alpha   90.00
_cell.angle_beta   90.00
_cell.angle_gamma   90.00
#
_symmetry.space_group_name_H-M   'P 1'
#
loop_
_entity.id
_entity.type
_entity.pdbx_description
1 polymer ?
#
loop_
_entity_poly.entity_id
_entity_poly.type
_entity_poly.pdbx_seq_one_letter_code
_entity_poly.pdbx_strand_id
1 'polypeptide(L)'
;MENAYLKNPEDKWDTQWFLLDGGIFESFRYDTFESFNDKLWQLVVALTSNRDRSAEEKQQLVRTLDSVVLMVKGCHYFLHHKKRLKFKEDWIDIKWCKNPYRCLKKYRSREDQKLNHHLAHFQEPFSMLSREEAQNFTVAFKNFFAEMDLCSWLDLLDDWKSYLQHGESLFELMDYAPLKTYEKLRTLYEACIISYHWAEINYPPPNHHLIVDYLSSEYVDGYDSASPFDMAGSVFHEKNYVDIR
;
A
#
# COMPACT_ATOMS: atom_id res chain seq x y z
N MET A 1 12.66 8.85 -28.46
CA MET A 1 11.97 8.62 -27.18
C MET A 1 13.01 8.11 -26.20
N GLU A 2 13.25 8.83 -25.10
CA GLU A 2 14.02 8.30 -23.97
C GLU A 2 13.21 7.15 -23.35
N ASN A 3 13.78 5.95 -23.32
CA ASN A 3 13.13 4.83 -22.65
C ASN A 3 13.25 5.01 -21.14
N ALA A 4 12.14 5.30 -20.46
CA ALA A 4 12.11 5.48 -19.01
C ALA A 4 12.68 4.25 -18.26
N TYR A 5 12.55 3.04 -18.82
CA TYR A 5 13.13 1.81 -18.26
C TYR A 5 14.66 1.71 -18.33
N LEU A 6 15.33 2.66 -18.99
CA LEU A 6 16.79 2.76 -19.11
C LEU A 6 17.39 3.95 -18.36
N LYS A 7 16.57 4.82 -17.75
CA LYS A 7 17.03 5.96 -16.95
C LYS A 7 17.60 5.50 -15.62
N ASN A 8 18.62 6.15 -15.08
CA ASN A 8 19.19 5.88 -13.75
C ASN A 8 18.89 7.04 -12.80
N PRO A 9 18.75 6.78 -11.48
CA PRO A 9 18.58 7.83 -10.48
C PRO A 9 19.86 8.65 -10.32
N GLU A 10 19.73 9.93 -9.97
CA GLU A 10 20.85 10.86 -9.79
C GLU A 10 21.52 10.73 -8.42
N ASP A 11 20.77 10.41 -7.35
CA ASP A 11 21.30 10.09 -6.02
C ASP A 11 20.50 8.99 -5.27
N LYS A 12 20.95 8.63 -4.05
CA LYS A 12 20.33 7.57 -3.23
C LYS A 12 19.01 7.97 -2.57
N TRP A 13 18.85 9.22 -2.15
CA TRP A 13 17.63 9.69 -1.48
C TRP A 13 16.50 9.88 -2.49
N ASP A 14 16.85 10.34 -3.69
CA ASP A 14 15.99 10.40 -4.86
C ASP A 14 15.71 9.02 -5.45
N THR A 15 16.49 7.98 -5.12
CA THR A 15 16.25 6.63 -5.66
C THR A 15 14.88 6.09 -5.23
N GLN A 16 14.39 6.44 -4.04
CA GLN A 16 13.07 5.98 -3.55
C GLN A 16 11.94 6.61 -4.38
N TRP A 17 11.98 7.92 -4.56
CA TRP A 17 11.06 8.66 -5.42
C TRP A 17 11.15 8.23 -6.88
N PHE A 18 12.37 8.10 -7.39
CA PHE A 18 12.63 7.57 -8.73
C PHE A 18 12.01 6.20 -8.95
N LEU A 19 11.95 5.33 -7.93
CA LEU A 19 11.30 4.03 -8.03
C LEU A 19 9.77 4.13 -8.09
N LEU A 20 9.17 5.19 -7.53
CA LEU A 20 7.73 5.46 -7.58
C LEU A 20 7.28 6.26 -8.81
N ASP A 21 8.20 6.95 -9.50
CA ASP A 21 7.96 7.75 -10.73
C ASP A 21 7.33 6.96 -11.90
N GLY A 22 7.20 5.64 -11.78
CA GLY A 22 6.50 4.80 -12.75
C GLY A 22 4.99 5.03 -12.85
N GLY A 23 4.41 5.95 -12.08
CA GLY A 23 2.97 6.22 -12.06
C GLY A 23 2.26 5.76 -10.79
N ILE A 24 3.01 5.29 -9.77
CA ILE A 24 2.43 4.85 -8.50
C ILE A 24 1.79 6.05 -7.81
N PHE A 25 2.56 7.10 -7.51
CA PHE A 25 2.05 8.27 -6.80
C PHE A 25 0.91 8.98 -7.58
N GLU A 26 1.07 9.15 -8.89
CA GLU A 26 0.08 9.77 -9.76
C GLU A 26 -1.27 9.07 -9.76
N SER A 27 -1.26 7.74 -9.55
CA SER A 27 -2.49 6.93 -9.58
C SER A 27 -3.47 7.25 -8.45
N PHE A 28 -2.97 7.74 -7.30
CA PHE A 28 -3.80 7.99 -6.11
C PHE A 28 -3.57 9.33 -5.42
N ARG A 29 -2.67 10.21 -5.89
CA ARG A 29 -2.36 11.49 -5.23
C ARG A 29 -3.54 12.44 -5.00
N TYR A 30 -4.66 12.23 -5.69
CA TYR A 30 -5.86 13.04 -5.57
C TYR A 30 -7.00 12.35 -4.81
N ASP A 31 -6.74 11.16 -4.29
CA ASP A 31 -7.73 10.31 -3.64
C ASP A 31 -7.32 9.99 -2.20
N THR A 32 -8.31 9.99 -1.31
CA THR A 32 -8.18 9.35 0.00
C THR A 32 -8.31 7.84 -0.14
N PHE A 33 -7.82 7.08 0.84
CA PHE A 33 -8.00 5.63 0.92
C PHE A 33 -9.45 5.19 0.67
N GLU A 34 -10.40 5.84 1.36
CA GLU A 34 -11.82 5.54 1.25
C GLU A 34 -12.36 5.88 -0.14
N SER A 35 -12.03 7.07 -0.66
CA SER A 35 -12.54 7.51 -1.96
C SER A 35 -12.07 6.63 -3.12
N PHE A 36 -10.84 6.12 -3.07
CA PHE A 36 -10.32 5.23 -4.11
C PHE A 36 -11.00 3.85 -4.04
N ASN A 37 -11.17 3.29 -2.84
CA ASN A 37 -11.88 2.02 -2.65
C ASN A 37 -13.32 2.11 -3.15
N ASP A 38 -14.01 3.21 -2.87
CA ASP A 38 -15.37 3.45 -3.36
C ASP A 38 -15.42 3.52 -4.89
N LYS A 39 -14.47 4.23 -5.52
CA LYS A 39 -14.37 4.30 -6.98
C LYS A 39 -14.07 2.93 -7.61
N LEU A 40 -13.17 2.16 -7.01
CA LEU A 40 -12.83 0.82 -7.47
C LEU A 40 -14.03 -0.13 -7.33
N TRP A 41 -14.81 -0.01 -6.27
CA TRP A 41 -16.05 -0.75 -6.10
C TRP A 41 -17.10 -0.35 -7.15
N GLN A 42 -17.29 0.94 -7.39
CA GLN A 42 -18.19 1.44 -8.43
C GLN A 42 -17.81 0.92 -9.82
N LEU A 43 -16.52 0.80 -10.11
CA LEU A 43 -16.01 0.20 -11.35
C LEU A 43 -16.46 -1.25 -11.50
N VAL A 44 -16.31 -2.07 -10.47
CA VAL A 44 -16.71 -3.50 -10.48
C VAL A 44 -18.21 -3.65 -10.57
N VAL A 45 -18.97 -2.82 -9.84
CA VAL A 45 -20.43 -2.77 -9.96
C VAL A 45 -20.82 -2.37 -11.38
N ALA A 46 -20.11 -1.44 -12.00
CA ALA A 46 -20.37 -1.03 -13.37
C ALA A 46 -20.08 -2.15 -14.38
N LEU A 47 -19.04 -2.94 -14.16
CA LEU A 47 -18.72 -4.08 -15.02
C LEU A 47 -19.75 -5.20 -14.87
N THR A 48 -20.25 -5.43 -13.66
CA THR A 48 -21.16 -6.54 -13.34
C THR A 48 -22.65 -6.24 -13.49
N SER A 49 -23.05 -4.98 -13.38
CA SER A 49 -24.44 -4.57 -13.61
C SER A 49 -24.65 -4.22 -15.08
N ASN A 50 -25.66 -4.80 -15.72
CA ASN A 50 -26.05 -4.45 -17.09
C ASN A 50 -26.96 -3.20 -17.11
N ARG A 51 -26.55 -2.14 -16.39
CA ARG A 51 -27.35 -0.93 -16.23
C ARG A 51 -26.88 0.16 -17.19
N ASP A 52 -27.82 0.85 -17.82
CA ASP A 52 -27.54 2.06 -18.59
C ASP A 52 -26.97 3.17 -17.68
N ARG A 53 -25.86 3.75 -18.13
CA ARG A 53 -25.09 4.77 -17.40
C ARG A 53 -25.07 6.08 -18.16
N SER A 54 -25.04 7.18 -17.43
CA SER A 54 -24.90 8.50 -18.06
C SER A 54 -23.52 8.65 -18.72
N ALA A 55 -23.38 9.60 -19.64
CA ALA A 55 -22.10 9.90 -20.26
C ALA A 55 -21.06 10.39 -19.23
N GLU A 56 -21.49 11.14 -18.20
CA GLU A 56 -20.60 11.60 -17.14
C GLU A 56 -20.11 10.42 -16.27
N GLU A 57 -21.01 9.48 -15.92
CA GLU A 57 -20.65 8.29 -15.16
C GLU A 57 -19.62 7.44 -15.91
N LYS A 58 -19.84 7.21 -17.21
CA LYS A 58 -18.87 6.49 -18.05
C LYS A 58 -17.51 7.18 -18.09
N GLN A 59 -17.49 8.50 -18.24
CA GLN A 59 -16.24 9.27 -18.25
C GLN A 59 -15.49 9.17 -16.91
N GLN A 60 -16.21 9.21 -15.79
CA GLN A 60 -15.62 9.07 -14.46
C GLN A 60 -15.03 7.67 -14.25
N LEU A 61 -15.74 6.62 -14.67
CA LEU A 61 -15.27 5.23 -14.57
C LEU A 61 -14.01 4.99 -15.42
N VAL A 62 -13.97 5.55 -16.63
CA VAL A 62 -12.78 5.49 -17.49
C VAL A 62 -11.58 6.18 -16.85
N ARG A 63 -11.78 7.33 -16.19
CA ARG A 63 -10.69 8.02 -15.46
C ARG A 63 -10.16 7.17 -14.30
N THR A 64 -11.06 6.55 -13.53
CA THR A 64 -10.66 5.61 -12.45
C THR A 64 -9.84 4.46 -13.02
N LEU A 65 -10.26 3.91 -14.15
CA LEU A 65 -9.55 2.81 -14.82
C LEU A 65 -8.17 3.25 -15.33
N ASP A 66 -8.05 4.46 -15.89
CA ASP A 66 -6.75 5.01 -16.30
C ASP A 66 -5.80 5.17 -15.09
N SER A 67 -6.31 5.59 -13.93
CA SER A 67 -5.54 5.60 -12.68
C SER A 67 -5.08 4.19 -12.26
N VAL A 68 -5.95 3.18 -12.37
CA VAL A 68 -5.59 1.78 -12.08
C VAL A 68 -4.52 1.28 -13.05
N VAL A 69 -4.61 1.62 -14.33
CA VAL A 69 -3.58 1.28 -15.34
C VAL A 69 -2.24 1.92 -14.99
N LEU A 70 -2.22 3.18 -14.55
CA LEU A 70 -1.01 3.85 -14.07
C LEU A 70 -0.42 3.14 -12.84
N MET A 71 -1.26 2.74 -11.89
CA MET A 71 -0.85 1.99 -10.71
C MET A 71 -0.14 0.68 -11.10
N VAL A 72 -0.77 -0.13 -11.96
CA VAL A 72 -0.21 -1.41 -12.42
C VAL A 72 1.13 -1.20 -13.15
N LYS A 73 1.21 -0.22 -14.05
CA LYS A 73 2.46 0.13 -14.75
C LYS A 73 3.54 0.58 -13.77
N GLY A 74 3.17 1.38 -12.77
CA GLY A 74 4.05 1.86 -11.72
C GLY A 74 4.63 0.73 -10.87
N CYS A 75 3.80 -0.21 -10.42
CA CYS A 75 4.27 -1.37 -9.66
C CYS A 75 5.25 -2.23 -10.47
N HIS A 76 4.98 -2.43 -11.76
CA HIS A 76 5.91 -3.14 -12.65
C HIS A 76 7.22 -2.38 -12.84
N TYR A 77 7.13 -1.07 -13.08
CA TYR A 77 8.28 -0.18 -13.21
C TYR A 77 9.16 -0.25 -11.95
N PHE A 78 8.56 -0.20 -10.76
CA PHE A 78 9.24 -0.32 -9.48
C PHE A 78 10.02 -1.64 -9.39
N LEU A 79 9.36 -2.78 -9.65
CA LEU A 79 9.99 -4.10 -9.58
C LEU A 79 11.16 -4.23 -10.56
N HIS A 80 10.98 -3.72 -11.78
CA HIS A 80 12.02 -3.73 -12.81
C HIS A 80 13.25 -2.92 -12.37
N HIS A 81 13.05 -1.68 -11.93
CA HIS A 81 14.14 -0.79 -11.54
C HIS A 81 14.84 -1.26 -10.27
N LYS A 82 14.09 -1.72 -9.25
CA LYS A 82 14.68 -2.31 -8.04
C LYS A 82 15.61 -3.47 -8.39
N LYS A 83 15.20 -4.37 -9.30
CA LYS A 83 16.02 -5.49 -9.77
C LYS A 83 17.25 -5.03 -10.55
N ARG A 84 17.06 -4.11 -11.51
CA ARG A 84 18.13 -3.61 -12.39
C ARG A 84 19.20 -2.85 -11.61
N LEU A 85 18.81 -2.03 -10.64
CA LEU A 85 19.70 -1.24 -9.78
C LEU A 85 20.31 -2.08 -8.65
N LYS A 86 19.88 -3.32 -8.45
CA LYS A 86 20.22 -4.17 -7.29
C LYS A 86 20.00 -3.44 -5.96
N PHE A 87 18.95 -2.63 -5.92
CA PHE A 87 18.66 -1.77 -4.79
C PHE A 87 18.20 -2.60 -3.59
N LYS A 88 18.93 -2.47 -2.48
CA LYS A 88 18.63 -3.11 -1.20
C LYS A 88 18.46 -1.97 -0.20
N GLU A 89 17.24 -1.81 0.30
CA GLU A 89 16.92 -0.80 1.31
C GLU A 89 16.70 -1.54 2.62
N ASP A 90 17.43 -1.13 3.66
CA ASP A 90 17.39 -1.79 4.96
C ASP A 90 16.02 -1.69 5.63
N TRP A 91 15.17 -0.74 5.22
CA TRP A 91 13.84 -0.47 5.78
C TRP A 91 12.71 -1.35 5.24
N ILE A 92 12.76 -1.75 3.95
CA ILE A 92 11.74 -2.62 3.32
C ILE A 92 11.93 -4.09 3.71
N ASP A 93 13.16 -4.49 4.06
CA ASP A 93 13.51 -5.88 4.33
C ASP A 93 13.58 -6.20 5.86
N ILE A 94 13.12 -5.28 6.72
CA ILE A 94 13.06 -5.49 8.18
C ILE A 94 11.95 -6.49 8.53
N LYS A 95 12.31 -7.55 9.26
CA LYS A 95 11.34 -8.51 9.78
C LYS A 95 10.53 -7.89 10.90
N TRP A 96 9.20 -8.02 10.83
CA TRP A 96 8.33 -7.65 11.96
C TRP A 96 8.68 -8.47 13.21
N CYS A 97 8.90 -7.74 14.30
CA CYS A 97 9.06 -8.30 15.63
C CYS A 97 7.75 -8.23 16.40
N LYS A 98 7.46 -9.29 17.17
CA LYS A 98 6.32 -9.26 18.11
C LYS A 98 6.52 -8.12 19.08
N ASN A 99 5.42 -7.43 19.42
CA ASN A 99 5.40 -6.41 20.47
C ASN A 99 6.13 -6.93 21.73
N PRO A 100 7.28 -6.33 22.10
CA PRO A 100 8.05 -6.76 23.27
C PRO A 100 7.34 -6.41 24.59
N TYR A 101 6.41 -5.46 24.57
CA TYR A 101 5.63 -5.00 25.72
C TYR A 101 4.29 -5.74 25.89
N ARG A 102 4.04 -6.78 25.09
CA ARG A 102 2.75 -7.47 25.12
C ARG A 102 2.53 -8.18 26.46
N CYS A 103 1.56 -7.71 27.22
CA CYS A 103 1.21 -8.25 28.53
C CYS A 103 0.81 -9.74 28.51
N LEU A 104 1.01 -10.40 29.65
CA LEU A 104 0.47 -11.74 29.92
C LEU A 104 -1.05 -11.76 29.70
N LYS A 105 -1.58 -12.89 29.21
CA LYS A 105 -3.00 -13.02 28.81
C LYS A 105 -4.01 -12.52 29.85
N LYS A 106 -3.71 -12.71 31.14
CA LYS A 106 -4.54 -12.28 32.27
C LYS A 106 -4.60 -10.75 32.49
N TYR A 107 -3.66 -10.01 31.93
CA TYR A 107 -3.56 -8.54 32.05
C TYR A 107 -3.81 -7.82 30.71
N ARG A 108 -4.25 -8.56 29.67
CA ARG A 108 -4.55 -7.95 28.38
C ARG A 108 -5.85 -7.18 28.46
N SER A 109 -5.83 -5.94 27.97
CA SER A 109 -7.04 -5.16 27.77
C SER A 109 -7.89 -5.79 26.66
N ARG A 110 -9.16 -5.37 26.55
CA ARG A 110 -10.03 -5.77 25.45
C ARG A 110 -9.48 -5.34 24.08
N GLU A 111 -8.65 -4.31 24.06
CA GLU A 111 -8.08 -3.70 22.86
C GLU A 111 -6.71 -4.30 22.45
N ASP A 112 -6.18 -5.27 23.22
CA ASP A 112 -4.89 -5.94 22.93
C ASP A 112 -4.81 -6.49 21.51
N GLN A 113 -5.92 -7.01 20.97
CA GLN A 113 -5.93 -7.55 19.60
C GLN A 113 -5.73 -6.46 18.55
N LYS A 114 -6.36 -5.29 18.75
CA LYS A 114 -6.23 -4.13 17.87
C LYS A 114 -4.82 -3.57 17.92
N LEU A 115 -4.30 -3.36 19.14
CA LEU A 115 -2.96 -2.82 19.40
C LEU A 115 -1.81 -3.77 19.01
N ASN A 116 -2.07 -5.05 18.76
CA ASN A 116 -1.03 -5.99 18.34
C ASN A 116 -1.27 -6.53 16.93
N HIS A 117 -2.17 -5.91 16.15
CA HIS A 117 -2.38 -6.26 14.75
C HIS A 117 -1.16 -5.84 13.92
N HIS A 118 -0.80 -6.61 12.91
CA HIS A 118 0.40 -6.31 12.10
C HIS A 118 0.27 -5.02 11.31
N LEU A 119 -0.94 -4.56 11.03
CA LEU A 119 -1.24 -3.29 10.34
C LEU A 119 -1.49 -2.11 11.29
N ALA A 120 -1.42 -2.32 12.61
CA ALA A 120 -1.80 -1.29 13.59
C ALA A 120 -0.89 -0.05 13.60
N HIS A 121 0.26 -0.12 12.92
CA HIS A 121 1.20 0.98 12.80
C HIS A 121 0.85 1.98 11.67
N PHE A 122 -0.12 1.65 10.81
CA PHE A 122 -0.60 2.55 9.78
C PHE A 122 -1.87 3.28 10.24
N GLN A 123 -2.02 4.54 9.83
CA GLN A 123 -3.22 5.32 10.11
C GLN A 123 -4.39 4.88 9.21
N GLU A 124 -4.08 4.41 8.01
CA GLU A 124 -5.05 3.91 7.04
C GLU A 124 -5.64 2.57 7.49
N PRO A 125 -6.94 2.32 7.25
CA PRO A 125 -7.60 1.08 7.64
C PRO A 125 -7.30 -0.06 6.64
N PHE A 126 -6.03 -0.42 6.52
CA PHE A 126 -5.60 -1.55 5.70
C PHE A 126 -6.21 -2.86 6.17
N SER A 127 -6.55 -3.71 5.22
CA SER A 127 -7.37 -4.90 5.46
C SER A 127 -7.00 -6.10 4.61
N MET A 128 -6.37 -5.88 3.46
CA MET A 128 -6.11 -6.91 2.47
C MET A 128 -4.69 -7.45 2.56
N LEU A 129 -3.74 -6.62 2.98
CA LEU A 129 -2.34 -7.04 3.05
C LEU A 129 -2.09 -8.09 4.13
N SER A 130 -1.47 -9.18 3.70
CA SER A 130 -0.89 -10.14 4.64
C SER A 130 0.22 -9.49 5.46
N ARG A 131 0.58 -10.13 6.56
CA ARG A 131 1.67 -9.66 7.42
C ARG A 131 3.02 -9.56 6.68
N GLU A 132 3.28 -10.44 5.71
CA GLU A 132 4.52 -10.41 4.93
C GLU A 132 4.50 -9.29 3.89
N GLU A 133 3.35 -9.04 3.28
CA GLU A 133 3.16 -7.97 2.30
C GLU A 133 3.17 -6.58 2.92
N ALA A 134 2.61 -6.43 4.12
CA ALA A 134 2.68 -5.18 4.86
C ALA A 134 4.08 -4.87 5.39
N GLN A 135 4.92 -5.90 5.60
CA GLN A 135 6.35 -5.71 5.93
C GLN A 135 7.13 -5.28 4.70
N ASN A 136 6.86 -5.92 3.58
CA ASN A 136 7.57 -5.70 2.34
C ASN A 136 6.56 -5.65 1.21
N PHE A 137 6.10 -4.43 0.89
CA PHE A 137 5.11 -4.19 -0.17
C PHE A 137 5.55 -4.74 -1.53
N THR A 138 6.86 -4.95 -1.74
CA THR A 138 7.36 -5.57 -2.98
C THR A 138 6.98 -7.04 -3.12
N VAL A 139 6.62 -7.70 -2.02
CA VAL A 139 6.02 -9.04 -2.02
C VAL A 139 4.62 -8.97 -2.62
N ALA A 140 3.81 -7.98 -2.24
CA ALA A 140 2.48 -7.79 -2.83
C ALA A 140 2.57 -7.50 -4.33
N PHE A 141 3.52 -6.66 -4.76
CA PHE A 141 3.75 -6.40 -6.19
C PHE A 141 4.14 -7.67 -6.94
N LYS A 142 5.04 -8.49 -6.38
CA LYS A 142 5.44 -9.77 -6.98
C LYS A 142 4.28 -10.76 -7.06
N ASN A 143 3.50 -10.89 -5.99
CA ASN A 143 2.34 -11.77 -5.93
C ASN A 143 1.29 -11.36 -6.97
N PHE A 144 1.06 -10.05 -7.13
CA PHE A 144 0.14 -9.51 -8.13
C PHE A 144 0.52 -9.93 -9.57
N PHE A 145 1.82 -9.87 -9.90
CA PHE A 145 2.32 -10.28 -11.22
C PHE A 145 2.68 -11.78 -11.33
N ALA A 146 2.47 -12.58 -10.27
CA ALA A 146 2.75 -14.01 -10.29
C ALA A 146 1.68 -14.79 -11.06
N GLU A 147 0.42 -14.32 -11.01
CA GLU A 147 -0.71 -14.97 -11.67
C GLU A 147 -0.92 -14.50 -13.11
N MET A 148 -0.65 -13.22 -13.38
CA MET A 148 -0.81 -12.60 -14.69
C MET A 148 0.34 -11.62 -14.92
N ASP A 149 0.92 -11.64 -16.11
CA ASP A 149 1.98 -10.69 -16.46
C ASP A 149 1.43 -9.29 -16.76
N LEU A 150 2.32 -8.30 -16.94
CA LEU A 150 1.90 -6.93 -17.21
C LEU A 150 1.03 -6.83 -18.46
N CYS A 151 1.40 -7.51 -19.54
CA CYS A 151 0.64 -7.46 -20.80
C CYS A 151 -0.78 -7.97 -20.60
N SER A 152 -0.95 -9.13 -19.96
CA SER A 152 -2.27 -9.72 -19.69
C SER A 152 -3.12 -8.83 -18.77
N TRP A 153 -2.50 -8.14 -17.80
CA TRP A 153 -3.19 -7.17 -16.97
C TRP A 153 -3.65 -5.94 -17.77
N LEU A 154 -2.81 -5.44 -18.67
CA LEU A 154 -3.17 -4.30 -19.53
C LEU A 154 -4.29 -4.67 -20.51
N ASP A 155 -4.22 -5.85 -21.11
CA ASP A 155 -5.26 -6.36 -22.00
C ASP A 155 -6.61 -6.49 -21.26
N LEU A 156 -6.61 -7.04 -20.04
CA LEU A 156 -7.82 -7.14 -19.21
C LEU A 156 -8.41 -5.76 -18.86
N LEU A 157 -7.56 -4.78 -18.53
CA LEU A 157 -8.02 -3.43 -18.20
C LEU A 157 -8.48 -2.67 -19.45
N ASP A 158 -7.87 -2.89 -20.61
CA ASP A 158 -8.33 -2.33 -21.88
C ASP A 158 -9.67 -2.94 -22.31
N ASP A 159 -9.89 -4.24 -22.08
CA ASP A 159 -11.18 -4.89 -22.26
C ASP A 159 -12.26 -4.26 -21.36
N TRP A 160 -11.96 -4.02 -20.08
CA TRP A 160 -12.85 -3.30 -19.16
C TRP A 160 -13.19 -1.90 -19.67
N LYS A 161 -12.22 -1.21 -20.28
CA LYS A 161 -12.41 0.11 -20.87
C LYS A 161 -13.34 0.06 -22.08
N SER A 162 -13.13 -0.91 -22.97
CA SER A 162 -14.01 -1.17 -24.12
C SER A 162 -15.45 -1.39 -23.68
N TYR A 163 -15.65 -2.27 -22.69
CA TYR A 163 -16.96 -2.56 -22.13
C TYR A 163 -17.67 -1.31 -21.60
N LEU A 164 -16.99 -0.48 -20.82
CA LEU A 164 -17.59 0.73 -20.25
C LEU A 164 -18.02 1.73 -21.34
N GLN A 165 -17.31 1.76 -22.46
CA GLN A 165 -17.59 2.67 -23.58
C GLN A 165 -18.68 2.12 -24.51
N HIS A 166 -18.59 0.84 -24.86
CA HIS A 166 -19.36 0.22 -25.94
C HIS A 166 -20.50 -0.70 -25.47
N GLY A 167 -20.53 -1.08 -24.19
CA GLY A 167 -21.59 -1.93 -23.63
C GLY A 167 -21.57 -3.37 -24.17
N GLU A 168 -20.38 -3.88 -24.51
CA GLU A 168 -20.16 -5.28 -24.92
C GLU A 168 -20.58 -6.26 -23.81
N SER A 169 -20.71 -7.56 -24.10
CA SER A 169 -21.15 -8.50 -23.07
C SER A 169 -20.03 -8.80 -22.08
N LEU A 170 -20.35 -8.92 -20.78
CA LEU A 170 -19.39 -9.38 -19.76
C LEU A 170 -18.86 -10.79 -20.07
N PHE A 171 -19.58 -11.59 -20.86
CA PHE A 171 -19.14 -12.91 -21.33
C PHE A 171 -18.10 -12.84 -22.47
N GLU A 172 -17.93 -11.68 -23.09
CA GLU A 172 -16.88 -11.41 -24.07
C GLU A 172 -15.60 -10.87 -23.42
N LEU A 173 -15.66 -10.50 -22.13
CA LEU A 173 -14.50 -10.07 -21.36
C LEU A 173 -13.65 -11.27 -20.91
N MET A 174 -12.32 -11.11 -20.92
CA MET A 174 -11.38 -12.10 -20.38
C MET A 174 -11.54 -12.37 -18.87
N ASP A 175 -12.26 -11.51 -18.13
CA ASP A 175 -12.39 -11.64 -16.68
C ASP A 175 -13.61 -12.47 -16.24
N TYR A 176 -13.35 -13.76 -16.01
CA TYR A 176 -14.35 -14.70 -15.49
C TYR A 176 -14.58 -14.57 -13.96
N ALA A 177 -13.84 -13.72 -13.24
CA ALA A 177 -14.00 -13.52 -11.80
C ALA A 177 -13.73 -12.06 -11.34
N PRO A 178 -14.60 -11.09 -11.72
CA PRO A 178 -14.38 -9.66 -11.44
C PRO A 178 -14.19 -9.31 -9.96
N LEU A 179 -14.80 -10.08 -9.05
CA LEU A 179 -14.61 -9.90 -7.60
C LEU A 179 -13.20 -10.28 -7.13
N LYS A 180 -12.58 -11.31 -7.72
CA LYS A 180 -11.19 -11.67 -7.40
C LYS A 180 -10.23 -10.62 -7.96
N THR A 181 -10.51 -10.11 -9.15
CA THR A 181 -9.76 -9.01 -9.76
C THR A 181 -9.82 -7.76 -8.91
N TYR A 182 -11.00 -7.41 -8.39
CA TYR A 182 -11.19 -6.34 -7.42
C TYR A 182 -10.33 -6.51 -6.17
N GLU A 183 -10.36 -7.68 -5.54
CA GLU A 183 -9.57 -7.97 -4.34
C GLU A 183 -8.07 -7.79 -4.61
N LYS A 184 -7.57 -8.29 -5.74
CA LYS A 184 -6.16 -8.11 -6.15
C LYS A 184 -5.79 -6.65 -6.38
N LEU A 185 -6.63 -5.89 -7.08
CA LEU A 185 -6.41 -4.46 -7.31
C LEU A 185 -6.43 -3.67 -6.01
N ARG A 186 -7.29 -4.04 -5.05
CA ARG A 186 -7.33 -3.45 -3.72
C ARG A 186 -6.09 -3.77 -2.90
N THR A 187 -5.61 -5.02 -2.91
CA THR A 187 -4.33 -5.38 -2.29
C THR A 187 -3.16 -4.60 -2.89
N LEU A 188 -3.15 -4.46 -4.22
CA LEU A 188 -2.13 -3.68 -4.93
C LEU A 188 -2.16 -2.20 -4.50
N TYR A 189 -3.36 -1.63 -4.37
CA TYR A 189 -3.55 -0.26 -3.91
C TYR A 189 -3.04 -0.03 -2.47
N GLU A 190 -3.39 -0.91 -1.53
CA GLU A 190 -2.86 -0.85 -0.16
C GLU A 190 -1.31 -0.88 -0.18
N ALA A 191 -0.71 -1.75 -0.99
CA ALA A 191 0.75 -1.82 -1.13
C ALA A 191 1.36 -0.55 -1.75
N CYS A 192 0.64 0.13 -2.66
CA CYS A 192 1.08 1.39 -3.26
C CYS A 192 1.13 2.53 -2.24
N ILE A 193 0.14 2.63 -1.34
CA ILE A 193 0.16 3.63 -0.26
C ILE A 193 1.34 3.38 0.68
N ILE A 194 1.56 2.12 1.07
CA ILE A 194 2.72 1.74 1.89
C ILE A 194 4.04 2.13 1.19
N SER A 195 4.13 1.94 -0.13
CA SER A 195 5.31 2.33 -0.90
C SER A 195 5.53 3.85 -0.94
N TYR A 196 4.45 4.64 -0.90
CA TYR A 196 4.54 6.09 -0.82
C TYR A 196 5.03 6.56 0.55
N HIS A 197 4.46 6.03 1.64
CA HIS A 197 4.94 6.31 3.01
C HIS A 197 6.42 5.95 3.17
N TRP A 198 6.85 4.88 2.50
CA TRP A 198 8.25 4.51 2.42
C TRP A 198 9.14 5.56 1.72
N ALA A 199 8.75 6.07 0.55
CA ALA A 199 9.54 7.07 -0.17
C ALA A 199 9.55 8.46 0.49
N GLU A 200 8.48 8.80 1.20
CA GLU A 200 8.39 10.01 2.03
C GLU A 200 9.23 9.93 3.31
N ILE A 201 9.87 8.79 3.62
CA ILE A 201 10.57 8.53 4.89
C ILE A 201 9.59 8.60 6.10
N ASN A 202 8.29 8.58 5.84
CA ASN A 202 7.22 8.53 6.83
C ASN A 202 6.76 7.10 7.13
N TYR A 203 7.63 6.12 6.88
CA TYR A 203 7.32 4.72 7.11
C TYR A 203 7.31 4.42 8.62
N PRO A 204 6.14 4.16 9.23
CA PRO A 204 6.09 4.00 10.66
C PRO A 204 6.82 2.69 11.05
N PRO A 205 7.74 2.71 12.03
CA PRO A 205 8.40 1.50 12.47
C PRO A 205 7.36 0.52 13.04
N PRO A 206 7.62 -0.80 12.95
CA PRO A 206 6.78 -1.79 13.62
C PRO A 206 6.69 -1.45 15.10
N ASN A 207 5.46 -1.20 15.60
CA ASN A 207 5.12 -0.74 16.96
C ASN A 207 5.06 0.78 17.21
N HIS A 208 5.15 1.64 16.19
CA HIS A 208 4.98 3.10 16.36
C HIS A 208 3.71 3.47 17.14
N HIS A 209 2.59 2.80 16.84
CA HIS A 209 1.32 2.99 17.53
C HIS A 209 1.37 2.69 19.04
N LEU A 210 2.27 1.80 19.49
CA LEU A 210 2.48 1.54 20.92
C LEU A 210 3.23 2.68 21.62
N ILE A 211 3.98 3.49 20.87
CA ILE A 211 4.71 4.63 21.41
C ILE A 211 3.77 5.83 21.56
N VAL A 212 3.02 6.12 20.50
CA VAL A 212 2.04 7.21 20.48
C VAL A 212 0.94 6.99 21.51
N ASP A 213 0.34 5.78 21.55
CA ASP A 213 -0.79 5.48 22.44
C ASP A 213 -0.40 5.26 23.91
N TYR A 214 0.85 4.83 24.19
CA TYR A 214 1.26 4.45 25.55
C TYR A 214 2.17 5.48 26.23
N LEU A 215 2.91 6.29 25.47
CA LEU A 215 3.87 7.24 26.02
C LEU A 215 3.54 8.70 25.72
N SER A 216 2.48 8.96 24.93
CA SER A 216 1.98 10.30 24.57
C SER A 216 3.09 11.23 24.06
N SER A 217 4.02 10.66 23.28
CA SER A 217 5.18 11.38 22.78
C SER A 217 5.11 11.44 21.25
N GLU A 218 4.91 12.65 20.72
CA GLU A 218 5.02 12.96 19.29
C GLU A 218 6.49 12.97 18.81
N TYR A 219 7.47 12.72 19.69
CA TYR A 219 8.90 13.01 19.46
C TYR A 219 9.74 11.83 18.93
N VAL A 220 9.12 10.78 18.39
CA VAL A 220 9.79 9.48 18.19
C VAL A 220 9.65 9.00 16.75
N ASP A 221 10.11 9.84 15.82
CA ASP A 221 10.27 9.48 14.40
C ASP A 221 11.61 8.76 14.21
N GLY A 222 11.61 7.44 14.39
CA GLY A 222 12.74 6.59 14.01
C GLY A 222 12.79 5.24 14.71
N TYR A 223 13.34 4.23 14.01
CA TYR A 223 13.53 2.86 14.52
C TYR A 223 14.37 2.80 15.80
N ASP A 224 15.40 3.65 15.89
CA ASP A 224 16.26 3.74 17.08
C ASP A 224 15.53 4.30 18.28
N SER A 225 14.58 5.21 18.05
CA SER A 225 13.78 5.80 19.11
C SER A 225 12.62 4.88 19.56
N ALA A 226 12.30 3.86 18.76
CA ALA A 226 11.42 2.73 19.08
C ALA A 226 12.17 1.52 19.68
N SER A 227 13.50 1.60 19.81
CA SER A 227 14.34 0.58 20.44
C SER A 227 13.93 0.42 21.90
N PRO A 228 13.58 -0.80 22.36
CA PRO A 228 13.27 -1.03 23.76
C PRO A 228 14.41 -0.66 24.72
N PHE A 229 15.65 -0.63 24.22
CA PHE A 229 16.82 -0.26 25.00
C PHE A 229 16.92 1.25 25.21
N ASP A 230 16.74 2.03 24.14
CA ASP A 230 16.80 3.49 24.20
C ASP A 230 15.56 4.07 24.90
N MET A 231 14.40 3.46 24.70
CA MET A 231 13.17 3.79 25.43
C MET A 231 13.23 3.41 26.91
N ALA A 232 13.86 2.29 27.27
CA ALA A 232 14.11 1.98 28.68
C ALA A 232 15.01 3.06 29.29
N GLY A 233 16.05 3.50 28.57
CA GLY A 233 16.88 4.63 28.95
C GLY A 233 16.06 5.89 29.29
N SER A 234 15.21 6.35 28.38
CA SER A 234 14.40 7.58 28.60
C SER A 234 13.34 7.40 29.69
N VAL A 235 12.67 6.26 29.77
CA VAL A 235 11.67 5.98 30.82
C VAL A 235 12.31 5.90 32.21
N PHE A 236 13.53 5.36 32.32
CA PHE A 236 14.23 5.26 33.61
C PHE A 236 15.07 6.50 33.96
N HIS A 237 15.48 7.31 32.99
CA HIS A 237 16.33 8.49 33.23
C HIS A 237 15.61 9.85 33.13
N GLU A 238 14.55 9.98 32.34
CA GLU A 238 13.90 11.28 32.10
C GLU A 238 12.55 11.43 32.79
N LYS A 239 11.78 10.35 32.96
CA LYS A 239 10.50 10.38 33.68
C LYS A 239 10.68 9.91 35.12
N ASN A 240 10.44 10.80 36.09
CA ASN A 240 10.47 10.44 37.49
C ASN A 240 9.24 9.58 37.82
N TYR A 241 9.36 8.68 38.81
CA TYR A 241 8.26 7.79 39.24
C TYR A 241 6.98 8.55 39.66
N VAL A 242 7.08 9.85 39.90
CA VAL A 242 5.99 10.76 40.28
C VAL A 242 5.18 11.24 39.07
N ASP A 243 5.75 11.19 37.86
CA ASP A 243 5.15 11.72 36.62
C ASP A 243 4.35 10.65 35.84
N ILE A 244 4.44 9.39 36.27
CA ILE A 244 3.66 8.28 35.73
C ILE A 244 2.36 8.19 36.56
N ARG A 245 1.29 8.83 36.10
CA ARG A 245 -0.05 8.76 36.70
C ARG A 245 -1.10 8.39 35.67
#